data_AF-A0A9D5WFY9-F1
#
_entry.id   AF-A0A9D5WFY9-F1
#
_cell.length_a   1.000
_cell.length_b   1.000
_cell.length_c   1.000
_cell.angle_alpha   90.00
_cell.angle_beta   90.00
_cell.angle_gamma   90.00
#
_symmetry.space_group_name_H-M   'P 1'
#
loop_
_entity.id
_entity.type
_entity.pdbx_description
1 polymer ?
#
loop_
_entity_poly.entity_id
_entity_poly.type
_entity_poly.pdbx_seq_one_letter_code
_entity_poly.pdbx_strand_id
1 'polypeptide(L)'
;VFNNVETTLHKQRFVATAAADPAVRSARLSDELFFESLSALVTQRLGKVLGLLPNYAASAAYTVDQLRSASFTQANGLSASVLDGAPYNFLAQTGDKGLRLVNSEVGPYDLYAVNWGYRYYDQLGGDPAREAKELLAMVDKKAGDARFRYAPEQRYSVDPTVRVEDLGNDPLRAASLELKNLAYIKAHLSDWIKNDPDSRKKTALYLALAQRHYLVFKNVMALVGGVVCREERVAPGTPRYQVVPKAKQREAFLWVLNEAKNFQRYADRQLERRLFINVSYYDQLLEFLNNDLLNLRSRVIIAAQVDPKSYSLGEYFADFYQAVWGSTLAGRPLNHMERLMQASYIDKSIATVNNPRAAAPAMTTGFASPRAELKALQLVGGLPSELDYTAARSSQHSYGGGNPSASIYPMANVPTLDRSELYYYDQLRRLRPVLEQRAASTTDQVLKAHYQTLAFKVARFLDAKK
;
A
#
# COMPACT_ATOMS: atom_id res chain seq x y z
N VAL A 1 9.45 21.93 8.84
CA VAL A 1 10.61 21.92 7.93
C VAL A 1 11.31 20.59 8.10
N PHE A 2 11.53 19.81 7.03
CA PHE A 2 12.15 18.49 7.10
C PHE A 2 13.55 18.58 7.74
N ASN A 3 13.84 17.74 8.73
CA ASN A 3 15.14 17.79 9.44
C ASN A 3 16.35 17.49 8.54
N ASN A 4 16.16 16.93 7.34
CA ASN A 4 17.17 16.92 6.26
C ASN A 4 16.51 16.51 4.91
N VAL A 5 16.12 17.49 4.08
CA VAL A 5 15.47 17.24 2.76
C VAL A 5 16.38 16.41 1.85
N GLU A 6 17.66 16.75 1.80
CA GLU A 6 18.64 16.09 0.95
C GLU A 6 18.78 14.60 1.26
N THR A 7 18.89 14.24 2.53
CA THR A 7 18.96 12.84 2.97
C THR A 7 17.70 12.07 2.58
N THR A 8 16.54 12.73 2.64
CA THR A 8 15.25 12.12 2.29
C THR A 8 15.16 11.86 0.79
N LEU A 9 15.47 12.87 -0.03
CA LEU A 9 15.46 12.75 -1.49
C LEU A 9 16.48 11.73 -1.97
N HIS A 10 17.68 11.70 -1.38
CA HIS A 10 18.69 10.69 -1.69
C HIS A 10 18.18 9.27 -1.41
N LYS A 11 17.63 9.00 -0.23
CA LYS A 11 17.08 7.66 0.11
C LYS A 11 15.98 7.23 -0.84
N GLN A 12 14.99 8.10 -1.09
CA GLN A 12 13.87 7.78 -1.96
C GLN A 12 14.32 7.54 -3.40
N ARG A 13 15.15 8.44 -3.95
CA ARG A 13 15.67 8.29 -5.32
C ARG A 13 16.56 7.07 -5.46
N PHE A 14 17.45 6.81 -4.49
CA PHE A 14 18.32 5.64 -4.47
C PHE A 14 17.50 4.34 -4.52
N VAL A 15 16.56 4.18 -3.59
CA VAL A 15 15.75 2.96 -3.49
C VAL A 15 14.87 2.75 -4.72
N ALA A 16 14.34 3.83 -5.30
CA ALA A 16 13.48 3.73 -6.48
C ALA A 16 14.26 3.50 -7.77
N THR A 17 15.41 4.16 -7.97
CA THR A 17 16.01 4.29 -9.31
C THR A 17 17.41 3.71 -9.43
N ALA A 18 18.13 3.39 -8.35
CA ALA A 18 19.54 2.96 -8.43
C ALA A 18 19.76 1.68 -9.26
N ALA A 19 18.73 0.87 -9.48
CA ALA A 19 18.79 -0.24 -10.42
C ALA A 19 19.01 0.24 -11.85
N ALA A 20 18.24 1.22 -12.32
CA ALA A 20 18.30 1.76 -13.68
C ALA A 20 19.25 2.95 -13.85
N ASP A 21 19.55 3.68 -12.76
CA ASP A 21 20.32 4.92 -12.77
C ASP A 21 21.66 4.74 -12.02
N PRO A 22 22.79 4.60 -12.74
CA PRO A 22 24.09 4.57 -12.11
C PRO A 22 24.48 5.85 -11.37
N ALA A 23 23.94 7.00 -11.76
CA ALA A 23 24.36 8.29 -11.24
C ALA A 23 23.93 8.52 -9.78
N VAL A 24 22.93 7.79 -9.29
CA VAL A 24 22.46 7.86 -7.89
C VAL A 24 23.18 6.89 -6.96
N ARG A 25 24.12 6.07 -7.46
CA ARG A 25 24.83 5.00 -6.71
C ARG A 25 25.97 5.52 -5.84
N SER A 26 25.77 6.69 -5.26
CA SER A 26 26.73 7.39 -4.41
C SER A 26 26.14 7.59 -3.01
N ALA A 27 27.01 7.97 -2.06
CA ALA A 27 26.62 8.28 -0.68
C ALA A 27 25.77 9.56 -0.53
N ARG A 28 25.63 10.35 -1.60
CA ARG A 28 24.92 11.63 -1.69
C ARG A 28 24.60 11.90 -3.16
N LEU A 29 23.45 12.49 -3.46
CA LEU A 29 23.15 12.96 -4.81
C LEU A 29 24.16 14.04 -5.23
N SER A 30 24.49 14.12 -6.53
CA SER A 30 25.12 15.32 -7.08
C SER A 30 24.15 16.50 -7.00
N ASP A 31 24.67 17.72 -7.08
CA ASP A 31 23.83 18.93 -7.03
C ASP A 31 22.75 18.90 -8.12
N GLU A 32 23.09 18.45 -9.34
CA GLU A 32 22.14 18.30 -10.44
C GLU A 32 20.98 17.33 -10.09
N LEU A 33 21.29 16.14 -9.60
CA LEU A 33 20.28 15.13 -9.25
C LEU A 33 19.47 15.55 -8.02
N PHE A 34 20.10 16.26 -7.08
CA PHE A 34 19.41 16.84 -5.94
C PHE A 34 18.42 17.93 -6.39
N PHE A 35 18.83 18.85 -7.27
CA PHE A 35 17.97 19.90 -7.78
C PHE A 35 16.83 19.37 -8.64
N GLU A 36 17.04 18.32 -9.43
CA GLU A 36 15.96 17.64 -10.16
C GLU A 36 14.90 17.06 -9.21
N SER A 37 15.34 16.34 -8.17
CA SER A 37 14.44 15.81 -7.13
C SER A 37 13.76 16.92 -6.32
N LEU A 38 14.48 17.99 -6.00
CA LEU A 38 13.95 19.14 -5.26
C LEU A 38 12.92 19.89 -6.09
N SER A 39 13.15 20.05 -7.39
CA SER A 39 12.20 20.67 -8.32
C SER A 39 10.87 19.92 -8.32
N ALA A 40 10.89 18.58 -8.42
CA ALA A 40 9.67 17.78 -8.33
C ALA A 40 8.94 17.97 -6.98
N LEU A 41 9.68 17.99 -5.86
CA LEU A 41 9.10 18.27 -4.54
C LEU A 41 8.50 19.67 -4.46
N VAL A 42 9.18 20.70 -4.95
CA VAL A 42 8.70 22.08 -4.95
C VAL A 42 7.46 22.23 -5.84
N THR A 43 7.45 21.63 -7.03
CA THR A 43 6.29 21.61 -7.93
C THR A 43 5.07 21.00 -7.26
N GLN A 44 5.23 19.86 -6.58
CA GLN A 44 4.15 19.27 -5.79
C GLN A 44 3.64 20.20 -4.69
N ARG A 45 4.54 20.91 -3.99
CA ARG A 45 4.15 21.87 -2.93
C ARG A 45 3.46 23.09 -3.51
N LEU A 46 3.90 23.59 -4.67
CA LEU A 46 3.28 24.71 -5.35
C LEU A 46 1.85 24.38 -5.78
N GLY A 47 1.59 23.15 -6.27
CA GLY A 47 0.22 22.71 -6.54
C GLY A 47 -0.69 22.83 -5.31
N LYS A 48 -0.20 22.44 -4.12
CA LYS A 48 -0.95 22.60 -2.86
C LYS A 48 -1.14 24.08 -2.47
N VAL A 49 -0.17 24.94 -2.75
CA VAL A 49 -0.29 26.40 -2.53
C VAL A 49 -1.36 27.01 -3.44
N LEU A 50 -1.50 26.50 -4.67
CA LEU A 50 -2.59 26.82 -5.60
C LEU A 50 -3.94 26.17 -5.22
N GLY A 51 -4.08 25.67 -3.98
CA GLY A 51 -5.33 25.07 -3.51
C GLY A 51 -5.68 23.71 -4.11
N LEU A 52 -4.78 23.10 -4.90
CA LEU A 52 -5.01 21.75 -5.44
C LEU A 52 -4.81 20.69 -4.37
N LEU A 53 -5.69 19.69 -4.36
CA LEU A 53 -5.65 18.57 -3.43
C LEU A 53 -4.75 17.44 -3.95
N PRO A 54 -4.18 16.60 -3.06
CA PRO A 54 -3.53 15.35 -3.46
C PRO A 54 -4.43 14.51 -4.36
N ASN A 55 -3.89 13.98 -5.46
CA ASN A 55 -4.60 13.08 -6.36
C ASN A 55 -3.81 11.77 -6.54
N TYR A 56 -3.83 10.94 -5.50
CA TYR A 56 -3.17 9.63 -5.45
C TYR A 56 -3.78 8.58 -6.40
N ALA A 57 -4.75 8.96 -7.23
CA ALA A 57 -5.33 8.10 -8.25
C ALA A 57 -4.65 8.24 -9.62
N ALA A 58 -3.76 9.21 -9.77
CA ALA A 58 -3.20 9.59 -11.06
C ALA A 58 -2.13 8.60 -11.56
N SER A 59 -1.43 7.91 -10.66
CA SER A 59 -0.45 6.84 -10.97
C SER A 59 -1.07 5.68 -11.75
N ALA A 60 -2.36 5.41 -11.53
CA ALA A 60 -3.09 4.32 -12.14
C ALA A 60 -3.54 4.61 -13.59
N ALA A 61 -3.35 5.84 -14.08
CA ALA A 61 -3.74 6.23 -15.44
C ALA A 61 -2.87 5.60 -16.53
N TYR A 62 -1.64 5.21 -16.21
CA TYR A 62 -0.67 4.68 -17.17
C TYR A 62 -0.39 3.19 -16.94
N THR A 63 -0.08 2.48 -18.02
CA THR A 63 0.32 1.07 -17.94
C THR A 63 1.78 0.93 -17.54
N VAL A 64 2.16 -0.23 -16.99
CA VAL A 64 3.56 -0.55 -16.69
C VAL A 64 4.45 -0.46 -17.94
N ASP A 65 3.94 -0.85 -19.12
CA ASP A 65 4.71 -0.79 -20.37
C ASP A 65 4.95 0.64 -20.85
N GLN A 66 3.94 1.49 -20.73
CA GLN A 66 4.07 2.92 -20.99
C GLN A 66 5.12 3.56 -20.07
N LEU A 67 5.10 3.23 -18.78
CA LEU A 67 6.06 3.74 -17.79
C LEU A 67 7.48 3.19 -17.96
N ARG A 68 7.66 2.15 -18.78
CA ARG A 68 8.95 1.60 -19.21
C ARG A 68 9.31 1.96 -20.66
N SER A 69 8.53 2.83 -21.31
CA SER A 69 8.86 3.40 -22.62
C SER A 69 9.46 4.79 -22.48
N ALA A 70 10.66 4.98 -23.04
CA ALA A 70 11.34 6.28 -23.05
C ALA A 70 10.49 7.32 -23.80
N SER A 71 10.02 7.01 -25.01
CA SER A 71 9.20 7.96 -25.79
C SER A 71 7.91 8.34 -25.06
N PHE A 72 7.29 7.40 -24.35
CA PHE A 72 6.08 7.69 -23.59
C PHE A 72 6.36 8.56 -22.36
N THR A 73 7.31 8.17 -21.51
CA THR A 73 7.61 8.88 -20.26
C THR A 73 8.20 10.27 -20.47
N GLN A 74 8.90 10.48 -21.59
CA GLN A 74 9.36 11.82 -21.98
C GLN A 74 8.20 12.73 -22.40
N ALA A 75 7.18 12.18 -23.06
CA ALA A 75 6.03 12.96 -23.54
C ALA A 75 4.91 13.13 -22.50
N ASN A 76 4.74 12.19 -21.56
CA ASN A 76 3.56 12.13 -20.68
C ASN A 76 3.89 12.18 -19.18
N GLY A 77 5.17 12.22 -18.81
CA GLY A 77 5.60 12.12 -17.42
C GLY A 77 5.42 10.71 -16.82
N LEU A 78 5.36 10.62 -15.50
CA LEU A 78 5.22 9.36 -14.75
C LEU A 78 3.83 9.15 -14.16
N SER A 79 3.05 10.21 -14.05
CA SER A 79 1.70 10.21 -13.52
C SER A 79 0.87 11.28 -14.21
N ALA A 80 -0.45 11.16 -14.16
CA ALA A 80 -1.33 12.20 -14.71
C ALA A 80 -1.33 13.49 -13.86
N SER A 81 -0.76 13.45 -12.64
CA SER A 81 -0.63 14.58 -11.72
C SER A 81 0.69 14.56 -10.94
N VAL A 82 1.30 15.72 -10.69
CA VAL A 82 2.43 15.89 -9.75
C VAL A 82 2.01 15.73 -8.28
N LEU A 83 0.70 15.76 -8.00
CA LEU A 83 0.11 15.62 -6.67
C LEU A 83 -0.22 14.17 -6.28
N ASP A 84 0.26 13.21 -7.08
CA ASP A 84 0.04 11.77 -6.96
C ASP A 84 0.90 11.07 -5.89
N GLY A 85 1.95 11.73 -5.41
CA GLY A 85 2.81 11.14 -4.38
C GLY A 85 3.71 9.99 -4.88
N ALA A 86 3.92 9.89 -6.18
CA ALA A 86 4.85 8.96 -6.83
C ALA A 86 6.01 9.73 -7.49
N PRO A 87 7.06 10.11 -6.75
CA PRO A 87 8.11 11.01 -7.24
C PRO A 87 9.11 10.36 -8.21
N TYR A 88 9.23 9.03 -8.22
CA TYR A 88 10.30 8.32 -8.94
C TYR A 88 9.80 7.10 -9.71
N ASN A 89 10.39 6.85 -10.89
CA ASN A 89 10.07 5.69 -11.72
C ASN A 89 10.76 4.42 -11.21
N PHE A 90 10.16 3.77 -10.21
CA PHE A 90 10.69 2.51 -9.67
C PHE A 90 10.46 1.29 -10.58
N LEU A 91 9.75 1.46 -11.70
CA LEU A 91 9.50 0.40 -12.69
C LEU A 91 10.66 0.24 -13.67
N ALA A 92 11.49 1.27 -13.84
CA ALA A 92 12.67 1.23 -14.72
C ALA A 92 13.63 0.13 -14.28
N GLN A 93 14.05 -0.72 -15.22
CA GLN A 93 14.98 -1.84 -14.99
C GLN A 93 16.38 -1.49 -15.48
N THR A 94 17.39 -2.27 -15.07
CA THR A 94 18.81 -2.07 -15.43
C THR A 94 19.11 -1.95 -16.94
N GLY A 95 18.28 -2.56 -17.79
CA GLY A 95 18.43 -2.55 -19.25
C GLY A 95 17.69 -1.41 -19.96
N ASP A 96 16.80 -0.71 -19.27
CA ASP A 96 16.00 0.34 -19.89
C ASP A 96 16.83 1.64 -20.01
N LYS A 97 16.66 2.41 -21.09
CA LYS A 97 17.47 3.61 -21.39
C LYS A 97 16.59 4.79 -21.81
N GLY A 98 17.01 6.01 -21.43
CA GLY A 98 16.35 7.26 -21.85
C GLY A 98 14.98 7.52 -21.21
N LEU A 99 14.59 6.70 -20.24
CA LEU A 99 13.37 6.88 -19.47
C LEU A 99 13.44 8.12 -18.60
N ARG A 100 12.28 8.74 -18.38
CA ARG A 100 12.15 9.66 -17.27
C ARG A 100 12.16 8.89 -15.95
N LEU A 101 12.92 9.39 -14.98
CA LEU A 101 13.09 8.77 -13.67
C LEU A 101 12.49 9.57 -12.52
N VAL A 102 12.23 10.86 -12.73
CA VAL A 102 11.65 11.78 -11.75
C VAL A 102 10.33 12.32 -12.28
N ASN A 103 9.31 12.37 -11.43
CA ASN A 103 8.01 12.95 -11.76
C ASN A 103 8.07 14.48 -11.62
N SER A 104 8.74 15.13 -12.57
CA SER A 104 8.96 16.59 -12.58
C SER A 104 8.05 17.34 -13.55
N GLU A 105 7.27 16.64 -14.38
CA GLU A 105 6.39 17.25 -15.38
C GLU A 105 5.00 17.50 -14.82
N VAL A 106 4.47 18.70 -15.07
CA VAL A 106 3.08 19.03 -14.76
C VAL A 106 2.17 18.16 -15.64
N GLY A 107 1.31 17.37 -15.01
CA GLY A 107 0.51 16.37 -15.68
C GLY A 107 -0.77 16.95 -16.31
N PRO A 108 -1.44 16.17 -17.19
CA PRO A 108 -2.70 16.57 -17.80
C PRO A 108 -3.81 16.88 -16.79
N TYR A 109 -3.85 16.17 -15.65
CA TYR A 109 -4.81 16.46 -14.58
C TYR A 109 -4.51 17.81 -13.91
N ASP A 110 -3.25 18.13 -13.68
CA ASP A 110 -2.85 19.38 -13.02
C ASP A 110 -3.24 20.60 -13.87
N LEU A 111 -2.92 20.55 -15.17
CA LEU A 111 -3.31 21.61 -16.12
C LEU A 111 -4.84 21.73 -16.21
N TYR A 112 -5.54 20.60 -16.21
CA TYR A 112 -6.99 20.56 -16.18
C TYR A 112 -7.55 21.19 -14.89
N ALA A 113 -7.03 20.84 -13.73
CA ALA A 113 -7.49 21.33 -12.44
C ALA A 113 -7.22 22.83 -12.27
N VAL A 114 -6.05 23.33 -12.71
CA VAL A 114 -5.78 24.78 -12.72
C VAL A 114 -6.73 25.50 -13.67
N ASN A 115 -6.92 24.99 -14.89
CA ASN A 115 -7.85 25.60 -15.84
C ASN A 115 -9.30 25.54 -15.35
N TRP A 116 -9.70 24.50 -14.63
CA TRP A 116 -11.03 24.41 -14.03
C TRP A 116 -11.21 25.40 -12.87
N GLY A 117 -10.21 25.51 -11.99
CA GLY A 117 -10.31 26.35 -10.78
C GLY A 117 -10.02 27.85 -10.98
N TYR A 118 -9.31 28.22 -12.05
CA TYR A 118 -8.81 29.59 -12.24
C TYR A 118 -9.19 30.24 -13.57
N ARG A 119 -9.89 29.55 -14.48
CA ARG A 119 -10.30 30.16 -15.76
C ARG A 119 -11.31 31.28 -15.52
N TYR A 120 -10.98 32.46 -16.04
CA TYR A 120 -11.87 33.61 -16.04
C TYR A 120 -12.78 33.62 -17.27
N TYR A 121 -14.07 33.90 -17.07
CA TYR A 121 -15.10 33.92 -18.10
C TYR A 121 -15.75 35.31 -18.23
N ASP A 122 -15.02 36.27 -18.81
CA ASP A 122 -15.49 37.66 -19.01
C ASP A 122 -16.84 37.73 -19.73
N GLN A 123 -17.00 36.93 -20.78
CA GLN A 123 -18.21 36.87 -21.60
C GLN A 123 -19.48 36.40 -20.85
N LEU A 124 -19.33 35.82 -19.65
CA LEU A 124 -20.46 35.37 -18.83
C LEU A 124 -20.96 36.47 -17.88
N GLY A 125 -20.29 37.63 -17.82
CA GLY A 125 -20.74 38.78 -17.03
C GLY A 125 -20.83 38.51 -15.53
N GLY A 126 -20.08 37.52 -15.02
CA GLY A 126 -20.12 37.10 -13.62
C GLY A 126 -21.36 36.31 -13.21
N ASP A 127 -22.12 35.72 -14.15
CA ASP A 127 -23.26 34.84 -13.85
C ASP A 127 -22.80 33.45 -13.36
N PRO A 128 -22.99 33.11 -12.06
CA PRO A 128 -22.50 31.86 -11.50
C PRO A 128 -23.19 30.61 -12.09
N ALA A 129 -24.43 30.73 -12.56
CA ALA A 129 -25.16 29.59 -13.12
C ALA A 129 -24.65 29.23 -14.52
N ARG A 130 -24.28 30.25 -15.33
CA ARG A 130 -23.65 30.03 -16.63
C ARG A 130 -22.24 29.49 -16.49
N GLU A 131 -21.48 30.02 -15.54
CA GLU A 131 -20.13 29.52 -15.24
C GLU A 131 -20.18 28.06 -14.78
N ALA A 132 -21.09 27.71 -13.85
CA ALA A 132 -21.30 26.34 -13.44
C ALA A 132 -21.59 25.40 -14.63
N LYS A 133 -22.39 25.84 -15.61
CA LYS A 133 -22.68 25.05 -16.82
C LYS A 133 -21.42 24.78 -17.66
N GLU A 134 -20.56 25.78 -17.86
CA GLU A 134 -19.30 25.63 -18.59
C GLU A 134 -18.32 24.70 -17.85
N LEU A 135 -18.18 24.87 -16.53
CA LEU A 135 -17.35 24.02 -15.68
C LEU A 135 -17.82 22.56 -15.68
N LEU A 136 -19.14 22.34 -15.63
CA LEU A 136 -19.73 21.00 -15.72
C LEU A 136 -19.49 20.38 -17.11
N ALA A 137 -19.62 21.16 -18.19
CA ALA A 137 -19.30 20.68 -19.54
C ALA A 137 -17.81 20.32 -19.70
N MET A 138 -16.90 21.02 -19.01
CA MET A 138 -15.48 20.65 -18.97
C MET A 138 -15.27 19.29 -18.29
N VAL A 139 -15.94 19.03 -17.17
CA VAL A 139 -15.91 17.73 -16.47
C VAL A 139 -16.46 16.62 -17.38
N ASP A 140 -17.62 16.85 -17.98
CA ASP A 140 -18.29 15.85 -18.82
C ASP A 140 -17.44 15.45 -20.03
N LYS A 141 -16.71 16.40 -20.64
CA LYS A 141 -15.78 16.13 -21.75
C LYS A 141 -14.60 15.23 -21.37
N LYS A 142 -14.27 15.15 -20.07
CA LYS A 142 -13.15 14.34 -19.55
C LYS A 142 -13.62 13.07 -18.85
N ALA A 143 -14.93 12.90 -18.67
CA ALA A 143 -15.51 11.74 -18.01
C ALA A 143 -15.08 10.45 -18.72
N GLY A 144 -14.55 9.50 -17.94
CA GLY A 144 -14.11 8.19 -18.44
C GLY A 144 -12.63 8.11 -18.86
N ASP A 145 -11.94 9.23 -19.08
CA ASP A 145 -10.50 9.22 -19.31
C ASP A 145 -9.74 9.13 -17.98
N ALA A 146 -8.98 8.06 -17.79
CA ALA A 146 -8.28 7.76 -16.55
C ALA A 146 -7.27 8.86 -16.14
N ARG A 147 -6.75 9.62 -17.10
CA ARG A 147 -5.82 10.73 -16.83
C ARG A 147 -6.49 11.91 -16.13
N PHE A 148 -7.81 12.02 -16.23
CA PHE A 148 -8.57 13.11 -15.62
C PHE A 148 -9.33 12.65 -14.37
N ARG A 149 -9.08 11.42 -13.89
CA ARG A 149 -9.70 10.89 -12.69
C ARG A 149 -9.13 11.59 -11.46
N TYR A 150 -10.04 12.14 -10.64
CA TYR A 150 -9.77 12.51 -9.26
C TYR A 150 -10.30 11.43 -8.31
N ALA A 151 -9.61 11.21 -7.21
CA ALA A 151 -10.19 10.56 -6.05
C ALA A 151 -9.67 11.24 -4.77
N PRO A 152 -10.55 11.53 -3.80
CA PRO A 152 -10.15 12.13 -2.54
C PRO A 152 -9.23 11.19 -1.75
N GLU A 153 -8.35 11.75 -0.92
CA GLU A 153 -7.53 10.95 -0.02
C GLU A 153 -8.39 10.05 0.87
N GLN A 154 -7.96 8.81 1.05
CA GLN A 154 -8.68 7.82 1.85
C GLN A 154 -7.99 7.59 3.20
N ARG A 155 -8.77 7.64 4.27
CA ARG A 155 -8.29 7.30 5.61
C ARG A 155 -7.97 5.80 5.75
N TYR A 156 -8.84 4.95 5.19
CA TYR A 156 -8.69 3.51 5.16
C TYR A 156 -8.37 3.12 3.72
N SER A 157 -7.41 2.22 3.49
CA SER A 157 -7.08 1.77 2.14
C SER A 157 -8.20 0.88 1.61
N VAL A 158 -9.27 1.47 1.08
CA VAL A 158 -10.39 0.78 0.43
C VAL A 158 -10.12 0.64 -1.06
N ASP A 159 -9.85 1.76 -1.74
CA ASP A 159 -9.56 1.79 -3.17
C ASP A 159 -8.08 1.44 -3.42
N PRO A 160 -7.79 0.33 -4.13
CA PRO A 160 -6.42 -0.06 -4.43
C PRO A 160 -5.69 0.92 -5.35
N THR A 161 -6.41 1.76 -6.10
CA THR A 161 -5.82 2.70 -7.05
C THR A 161 -5.62 4.09 -6.46
N VAL A 162 -5.78 4.28 -5.16
CA VAL A 162 -5.59 5.59 -4.49
C VAL A 162 -4.51 5.44 -3.43
N ARG A 163 -3.24 5.49 -3.84
CA ARG A 163 -2.11 5.19 -2.96
C ARG A 163 -0.94 6.13 -3.24
N VAL A 164 -0.17 6.40 -2.19
CA VAL A 164 1.12 7.06 -2.38
C VAL A 164 2.14 6.03 -2.82
N GLU A 165 3.16 6.50 -3.52
CA GLU A 165 4.35 5.72 -3.82
C GLU A 165 4.06 4.42 -4.62
N ASP A 166 2.95 4.38 -5.36
CA ASP A 166 2.63 3.38 -6.37
C ASP A 166 2.79 3.95 -7.80
N LEU A 167 2.91 3.07 -8.79
CA LEU A 167 3.03 3.45 -10.19
C LEU A 167 2.42 2.36 -11.08
N GLY A 168 1.65 2.80 -12.05
CA GLY A 168 1.06 1.95 -13.07
C GLY A 168 -0.23 1.28 -12.62
N ASN A 169 -0.96 0.77 -13.62
CA ASN A 169 -2.29 0.18 -13.43
C ASN A 169 -2.32 -1.32 -13.05
N ASP A 170 -1.16 -1.96 -12.84
CA ASP A 170 -1.07 -3.37 -12.45
C ASP A 170 -0.13 -3.55 -11.25
N PRO A 171 -0.66 -3.51 -10.01
CA PRO A 171 0.15 -3.60 -8.79
C PRO A 171 0.97 -4.89 -8.67
N LEU A 172 0.49 -6.01 -9.24
CA LEU A 172 1.24 -7.29 -9.20
C LEU A 172 2.45 -7.25 -10.13
N ARG A 173 2.29 -6.68 -11.32
CA ARG A 173 3.40 -6.50 -12.27
C ARG A 173 4.39 -5.45 -11.77
N ALA A 174 3.91 -4.35 -11.22
CA ALA A 174 4.72 -3.33 -10.57
C ALA A 174 5.55 -3.92 -9.42
N ALA A 175 4.91 -4.70 -8.52
CA ALA A 175 5.58 -5.40 -7.44
C ALA A 175 6.70 -6.34 -7.94
N SER A 176 6.45 -7.08 -9.02
CA SER A 176 7.42 -8.01 -9.59
C SER A 176 8.66 -7.29 -10.14
N LEU A 177 8.49 -6.12 -10.78
CA LEU A 177 9.59 -5.30 -11.29
C LEU A 177 10.37 -4.63 -10.15
N GLU A 178 9.64 -4.13 -9.15
CA GLU A 178 10.23 -3.46 -8.02
C GLU A 178 11.05 -4.43 -7.15
N LEU A 179 10.54 -5.63 -6.86
CA LEU A 179 11.30 -6.65 -6.12
C LEU A 179 12.61 -7.03 -6.83
N LYS A 180 12.61 -7.07 -8.17
CA LYS A 180 13.84 -7.28 -8.95
C LYS A 180 14.84 -6.13 -8.75
N ASN A 181 14.36 -4.89 -8.81
CA ASN A 181 15.19 -3.71 -8.56
C ASN A 181 15.75 -3.70 -7.15
N LEU A 182 14.93 -3.95 -6.13
CA LEU A 182 15.35 -3.96 -4.74
C LEU A 182 16.37 -5.08 -4.46
N ALA A 183 16.20 -6.25 -5.07
CA ALA A 183 17.18 -7.33 -5.00
C ALA A 183 18.53 -6.92 -5.62
N TYR A 184 18.51 -6.29 -6.80
CA TYR A 184 19.71 -5.81 -7.47
C TYR A 184 20.42 -4.72 -6.66
N ILE A 185 19.70 -3.70 -6.17
CA ILE A 185 20.25 -2.61 -5.38
C ILE A 185 20.88 -3.14 -4.08
N LYS A 186 20.16 -4.01 -3.37
CA LYS A 186 20.66 -4.61 -2.13
C LYS A 186 21.98 -5.36 -2.34
N ALA A 187 22.07 -6.18 -3.40
CA ALA A 187 23.26 -6.97 -3.71
C ALA A 187 24.50 -6.11 -3.96
N HIS A 188 24.33 -4.88 -4.46
CA HIS A 188 25.44 -3.98 -4.80
C HIS A 188 25.62 -2.83 -3.79
N LEU A 189 24.81 -2.76 -2.74
CA LEU A 189 24.81 -1.64 -1.77
C LEU A 189 26.20 -1.42 -1.15
N SER A 190 26.90 -2.50 -0.79
CA SER A 190 28.26 -2.42 -0.22
C SER A 190 29.30 -1.94 -1.23
N ASP A 191 29.05 -2.14 -2.53
CA ASP A 191 29.95 -1.78 -3.61
C ASP A 191 29.77 -0.34 -4.05
N TRP A 192 28.54 0.13 -4.04
CA TRP A 192 28.23 1.50 -4.42
C TRP A 192 28.52 2.51 -3.31
N ILE A 193 28.17 2.18 -2.07
CA ILE A 193 28.34 3.10 -0.95
C ILE A 193 29.70 2.87 -0.29
N LYS A 194 30.71 3.61 -0.76
CA LYS A 194 32.05 3.65 -0.17
C LYS A 194 32.20 4.85 0.78
N ASN A 195 33.34 4.93 1.49
CA ASN A 195 33.68 6.02 2.41
C ASN A 195 32.62 6.24 3.52
N ASP A 196 32.16 5.13 4.10
CA ASP A 196 31.16 5.06 5.18
C ASP A 196 31.74 4.23 6.33
N PRO A 197 32.74 4.75 7.07
CA PRO A 197 33.54 3.98 8.03
C PRO A 197 32.73 3.47 9.22
N ASP A 198 31.65 4.16 9.59
CA ASP A 198 30.72 3.78 10.65
C ASP A 198 29.45 3.08 10.15
N SER A 199 29.36 2.82 8.84
CA SER A 199 28.23 2.19 8.17
C SER A 199 26.88 2.90 8.33
N ARG A 200 26.82 4.17 8.77
CA ARG A 200 25.54 4.86 9.00
C ARG A 200 24.74 5.05 7.71
N LYS A 201 25.41 5.38 6.60
CA LYS A 201 24.73 5.60 5.31
C LYS A 201 24.20 4.30 4.75
N LYS A 202 25.01 3.24 4.75
CA LYS A 202 24.57 1.89 4.34
C LYS A 202 23.40 1.39 5.19
N THR A 203 23.48 1.58 6.51
CA THR A 203 22.40 1.19 7.44
C THR A 203 21.10 1.91 7.11
N ALA A 204 21.16 3.23 6.86
CA ALA A 204 19.99 4.02 6.53
C ALA A 204 19.36 3.64 5.16
N LEU A 205 20.19 3.34 4.16
CA LEU A 205 19.72 2.86 2.85
C LEU A 205 19.17 1.43 2.92
N TYR A 206 19.80 0.55 3.70
CA TYR A 206 19.33 -0.82 3.91
C TYR A 206 17.98 -0.86 4.64
N LEU A 207 17.77 0.01 5.64
CA LEU A 207 16.46 0.22 6.25
C LEU A 207 15.43 0.69 5.23
N ALA A 208 15.77 1.66 4.38
CA ALA A 208 14.87 2.17 3.34
C ALA A 208 14.50 1.06 2.33
N LEU A 209 15.43 0.18 1.97
CA LEU A 209 15.15 -1.00 1.13
C LEU A 209 14.17 -1.96 1.81
N ALA A 210 14.34 -2.24 3.11
CA ALA A 210 13.41 -3.11 3.85
C ALA A 210 12.00 -2.50 3.96
N GLN A 211 11.92 -1.20 4.25
CA GLN A 211 10.65 -0.45 4.26
C GLN A 211 9.97 -0.49 2.89
N ARG A 212 10.74 -0.37 1.80
CA ARG A 212 10.21 -0.44 0.44
C ARG A 212 9.70 -1.84 0.09
N HIS A 213 10.39 -2.91 0.46
CA HIS A 213 9.87 -4.28 0.30
C HIS A 213 8.53 -4.46 1.02
N TYR A 214 8.39 -3.89 2.22
CA TYR A 214 7.12 -3.93 2.94
C TYR A 214 6.02 -3.13 2.23
N LEU A 215 6.34 -1.96 1.67
CA LEU A 215 5.38 -1.18 0.88
C LEU A 215 4.90 -1.92 -0.37
N VAL A 216 5.78 -2.60 -1.10
CA VAL A 216 5.41 -3.44 -2.25
C VAL A 216 4.32 -4.43 -1.85
N PHE A 217 4.50 -5.08 -0.70
CA PHE A 217 3.54 -6.02 -0.15
C PHE A 217 2.19 -5.36 0.19
N LYS A 218 2.21 -4.18 0.82
CA LYS A 218 1.01 -3.38 1.12
C LYS A 218 0.24 -3.01 -0.14
N ASN A 219 0.94 -2.70 -1.23
CA ASN A 219 0.32 -2.32 -2.51
C ASN A 219 -0.40 -3.52 -3.15
N VAL A 220 0.18 -4.73 -3.11
CA VAL A 220 -0.51 -5.93 -3.61
C VAL A 220 -1.66 -6.35 -2.69
N MET A 221 -1.48 -6.28 -1.36
CA MET A 221 -2.58 -6.49 -0.40
C MET A 221 -3.76 -5.55 -0.66
N ALA A 222 -3.51 -4.40 -1.29
CA ALA A 222 -4.56 -3.46 -1.64
C ALA A 222 -5.64 -4.05 -2.54
N LEU A 223 -5.30 -5.05 -3.35
CA LEU A 223 -6.24 -5.71 -4.24
C LEU A 223 -7.23 -6.62 -3.49
N VAL A 224 -6.87 -7.15 -2.33
CA VAL A 224 -7.71 -8.09 -1.57
C VAL A 224 -8.80 -7.33 -0.82
N GLY A 225 -10.07 -7.58 -1.19
CA GLY A 225 -11.20 -6.78 -0.72
C GLY A 225 -11.14 -5.32 -1.20
N GLY A 226 -10.43 -5.04 -2.29
CA GLY A 226 -10.33 -3.69 -2.87
C GLY A 226 -11.63 -3.27 -3.55
N VAL A 227 -12.02 -2.01 -3.39
CA VAL A 227 -13.20 -1.42 -4.05
C VAL A 227 -12.78 -0.11 -4.71
N VAL A 228 -12.76 -0.10 -6.04
CA VAL A 228 -12.43 1.10 -6.83
C VAL A 228 -13.63 2.04 -6.77
N CYS A 229 -13.46 3.23 -6.21
CA CYS A 229 -14.51 4.22 -6.00
C CYS A 229 -14.38 5.37 -7.02
N ARG A 230 -15.50 5.81 -7.58
CA ARG A 230 -15.57 6.91 -8.55
C ARG A 230 -16.54 7.97 -8.03
N GLU A 231 -16.26 9.23 -8.39
CA GLU A 231 -17.12 10.36 -8.03
C GLU A 231 -18.42 10.41 -8.84
N GLU A 232 -19.24 11.43 -8.56
CA GLU A 232 -20.66 11.47 -8.94
C GLU A 232 -20.92 11.59 -10.44
N ARG A 233 -19.99 12.21 -11.18
CA ARG A 233 -20.07 12.37 -12.64
C ARG A 233 -19.13 11.41 -13.35
N VAL A 234 -19.56 10.16 -13.42
CA VAL A 234 -19.00 9.15 -14.32
C VAL A 234 -19.73 9.18 -15.67
N ALA A 235 -19.07 8.71 -16.73
CA ALA A 235 -19.71 8.53 -18.03
C ALA A 235 -20.99 7.66 -17.87
N PRO A 236 -22.08 7.95 -18.61
CA PRO A 236 -23.34 7.21 -18.51
C PRO A 236 -23.14 5.69 -18.53
N GLY A 237 -23.76 4.98 -17.59
CA GLY A 237 -23.67 3.52 -17.48
C GLY A 237 -22.44 2.99 -16.73
N THR A 238 -21.52 3.84 -16.29
CA THR A 238 -20.38 3.43 -15.47
C THR A 238 -20.81 3.30 -14.01
N PRO A 239 -20.49 2.20 -13.30
CA PRO A 239 -20.83 2.08 -11.89
C PRO A 239 -19.97 3.01 -11.03
N ARG A 240 -20.56 3.57 -9.97
CA ARG A 240 -19.87 4.47 -9.01
C ARG A 240 -18.78 3.76 -8.21
N TYR A 241 -18.86 2.45 -8.11
CA TYR A 241 -17.84 1.64 -7.50
C TYR A 241 -17.72 0.32 -8.24
N GLN A 242 -16.55 -0.30 -8.14
CA GLN A 242 -16.31 -1.64 -8.66
C GLN A 242 -15.42 -2.40 -7.69
N VAL A 243 -15.94 -3.51 -7.17
CA VAL A 243 -15.11 -4.44 -6.39
C VAL A 243 -14.08 -5.07 -7.33
N VAL A 244 -12.83 -5.15 -6.89
CA VAL A 244 -11.75 -5.80 -7.66
C VAL A 244 -12.22 -7.21 -8.06
N PRO A 245 -12.01 -7.67 -9.31
CA PRO A 245 -12.46 -8.99 -9.73
C PRO A 245 -11.97 -10.10 -8.79
N LYS A 246 -12.88 -10.99 -8.38
CA LYS A 246 -12.61 -12.08 -7.43
C LYS A 246 -11.33 -12.86 -7.74
N ALA A 247 -11.10 -13.18 -9.02
CA ALA A 247 -9.89 -13.89 -9.45
C ALA A 247 -8.60 -13.10 -9.14
N LYS A 248 -8.60 -11.78 -9.39
CA LYS A 248 -7.46 -10.89 -9.11
C LYS A 248 -7.26 -10.71 -7.59
N GLN A 249 -8.34 -10.64 -6.82
CA GLN A 249 -8.24 -10.62 -5.34
C GLN A 249 -7.57 -11.89 -4.82
N ARG A 250 -7.99 -13.07 -5.31
CA ARG A 250 -7.43 -14.36 -4.90
C ARG A 250 -5.97 -14.51 -5.34
N GLU A 251 -5.65 -14.15 -6.59
CA GLU A 251 -4.28 -14.11 -7.10
C GLU A 251 -3.37 -13.26 -6.20
N ALA A 252 -3.80 -12.03 -5.90
CA ALA A 252 -3.07 -11.13 -5.01
C ALA A 252 -2.90 -11.72 -3.62
N PHE A 253 -3.94 -12.32 -3.04
CA PHE A 253 -3.84 -12.90 -1.70
C PHE A 253 -2.89 -14.10 -1.64
N LEU A 254 -2.95 -15.00 -2.61
CA LEU A 254 -2.03 -16.14 -2.70
C LEU A 254 -0.58 -15.69 -2.91
N TRP A 255 -0.36 -14.66 -3.74
CA TRP A 255 0.95 -14.04 -3.90
C TRP A 255 1.46 -13.48 -2.58
N VAL A 256 0.65 -12.68 -1.88
CA VAL A 256 0.96 -12.08 -0.58
C VAL A 256 1.25 -13.16 0.46
N LEU A 257 0.47 -14.23 0.54
CA LEU A 257 0.72 -15.33 1.47
C LEU A 257 2.05 -16.06 1.18
N ASN A 258 2.38 -16.25 -0.11
CA ASN A 258 3.65 -16.86 -0.49
C ASN A 258 4.84 -15.95 -0.15
N GLU A 259 4.73 -14.66 -0.47
CA GLU A 259 5.78 -13.69 -0.21
C GLU A 259 6.02 -13.48 1.29
N ALA A 260 4.98 -13.45 2.12
CA ALA A 260 5.11 -13.36 3.57
C ALA A 260 5.91 -14.53 4.14
N LYS A 261 5.55 -15.78 3.79
CA LYS A 261 6.25 -16.99 4.29
C LYS A 261 7.74 -17.00 3.94
N ASN A 262 8.11 -16.35 2.84
CA ASN A 262 9.46 -16.31 2.33
C ASN A 262 10.15 -14.97 2.58
N PHE A 263 9.53 -14.04 3.33
CA PHE A 263 9.97 -12.65 3.41
C PHE A 263 11.40 -12.50 3.92
N GLN A 264 11.81 -13.34 4.86
CA GLN A 264 13.16 -13.34 5.41
C GLN A 264 14.26 -13.63 4.36
N ARG A 265 13.92 -14.22 3.20
CA ARG A 265 14.87 -14.42 2.08
C ARG A 265 15.41 -13.11 1.53
N TYR A 266 14.69 -12.00 1.76
CA TYR A 266 15.11 -10.68 1.33
C TYR A 266 16.16 -10.06 2.26
N ALA A 267 16.40 -10.62 3.44
CA ALA A 267 17.50 -10.17 4.30
C ALA A 267 18.86 -10.55 3.71
N ASP A 268 19.82 -9.62 3.72
CA ASP A 268 21.23 -9.90 3.50
C ASP A 268 21.93 -10.03 4.86
N ARG A 269 22.04 -11.27 5.34
CA ARG A 269 22.63 -11.57 6.65
C ARG A 269 24.12 -11.26 6.72
N GLN A 270 24.84 -11.32 5.60
CA GLN A 270 26.26 -11.01 5.57
C GLN A 270 26.49 -9.51 5.62
N LEU A 271 25.64 -8.72 4.95
CA LEU A 271 25.62 -7.28 5.11
C LEU A 271 25.26 -6.90 6.54
N GLU A 272 24.18 -7.43 7.11
CA GLU A 272 23.73 -7.09 8.47
C GLU A 272 24.82 -7.28 9.54
N ARG A 273 25.64 -8.33 9.44
CA ARG A 273 26.78 -8.58 10.35
C ARG A 273 27.91 -7.56 10.24
N ARG A 274 27.97 -6.81 9.13
CA ARG A 274 28.95 -5.74 8.86
C ARG A 274 28.39 -4.35 9.15
N LEU A 275 27.08 -4.23 9.40
CA LEU A 275 26.43 -3.00 9.85
C LEU A 275 26.48 -2.90 11.38
N PHE A 276 25.88 -1.84 11.93
CA PHE A 276 25.69 -1.72 13.38
C PHE A 276 24.82 -2.86 13.92
N ILE A 277 25.10 -3.32 15.14
CA ILE A 277 24.35 -4.41 15.79
C ILE A 277 22.87 -4.03 15.82
N ASN A 278 22.04 -4.84 15.15
CA ASN A 278 20.61 -4.66 15.11
C ASN A 278 19.92 -6.01 14.89
N VAL A 279 18.68 -6.14 15.37
CA VAL A 279 17.78 -7.17 14.84
C VAL A 279 17.55 -6.85 13.36
N SER A 280 17.55 -7.86 12.50
CA SER A 280 17.31 -7.61 11.06
C SER A 280 16.02 -6.85 10.83
N TYR A 281 16.07 -5.82 9.98
CA TYR A 281 14.88 -5.06 9.62
C TYR A 281 13.80 -5.96 8.98
N TYR A 282 14.20 -7.00 8.24
CA TYR A 282 13.25 -7.95 7.66
C TYR A 282 12.59 -8.83 8.72
N ASP A 283 13.32 -9.19 9.78
CA ASP A 283 12.77 -9.96 10.91
C ASP A 283 11.79 -9.10 11.73
N GLN A 284 12.14 -7.83 11.97
CA GLN A 284 11.26 -6.87 12.65
C GLN A 284 9.93 -6.66 11.90
N LEU A 285 9.92 -6.81 10.57
CA LEU A 285 8.73 -6.63 9.73
C LEU A 285 7.77 -7.83 9.75
N LEU A 286 8.18 -9.01 10.24
CA LEU A 286 7.37 -10.22 10.19
C LEU A 286 6.08 -10.10 11.00
N GLU A 287 6.14 -9.49 12.18
CA GLU A 287 4.96 -9.27 13.02
C GLU A 287 3.97 -8.31 12.36
N PHE A 288 4.47 -7.25 11.73
CA PHE A 288 3.64 -6.30 10.98
C PHE A 288 2.96 -6.97 9.79
N LEU A 289 3.70 -7.74 8.99
CA LEU A 289 3.17 -8.52 7.86
C LEU A 289 2.08 -9.49 8.31
N ASN A 290 2.35 -10.24 9.38
CA ASN A 290 1.42 -11.22 9.90
C ASN A 290 0.14 -10.58 10.47
N ASN A 291 0.28 -9.45 11.16
CA ASN A 291 -0.86 -8.69 11.65
C ASN A 291 -1.68 -8.08 10.49
N ASP A 292 -1.03 -7.59 9.43
CA ASP A 292 -1.71 -7.11 8.24
C ASP A 292 -2.49 -8.22 7.54
N LEU A 293 -1.90 -9.41 7.38
CA LEU A 293 -2.58 -10.58 6.85
C LEU A 293 -3.85 -10.87 7.65
N LEU A 294 -3.76 -11.00 8.98
CA LEU A 294 -4.91 -11.28 9.85
C LEU A 294 -6.02 -10.22 9.75
N ASN A 295 -5.65 -8.94 9.63
CA ASN A 295 -6.61 -7.82 9.56
C ASN A 295 -7.16 -7.58 8.15
N LEU A 296 -6.55 -8.15 7.10
CA LEU A 296 -6.99 -8.01 5.71
C LEU A 296 -8.43 -8.49 5.51
N ARG A 297 -8.89 -9.40 6.36
CA ARG A 297 -10.29 -9.87 6.41
C ARG A 297 -11.32 -8.74 6.58
N SER A 298 -10.95 -7.61 7.20
CA SER A 298 -11.82 -6.43 7.32
C SER A 298 -12.30 -5.93 5.95
N ARG A 299 -11.41 -5.93 4.96
CA ARG A 299 -11.70 -5.50 3.60
C ARG A 299 -12.54 -6.51 2.84
N VAL A 300 -12.23 -7.80 3.01
CA VAL A 300 -13.00 -8.89 2.43
C VAL A 300 -14.45 -8.84 2.91
N ILE A 301 -14.67 -8.54 4.20
CA ILE A 301 -16.01 -8.34 4.79
C ILE A 301 -16.73 -7.19 4.08
N ILE A 302 -16.08 -6.03 3.94
CA ILE A 302 -16.67 -4.84 3.28
C ILE A 302 -17.01 -5.14 1.81
N ALA A 303 -16.05 -5.69 1.07
CA ALA A 303 -16.24 -6.01 -0.34
C ALA A 303 -17.41 -6.99 -0.56
N ALA A 304 -17.57 -7.97 0.31
CA ALA A 304 -18.68 -8.92 0.25
C ALA A 304 -20.05 -8.31 0.59
N GLN A 305 -20.12 -7.22 1.36
CA GLN A 305 -21.37 -6.47 1.57
C GLN A 305 -21.77 -5.66 0.33
N VAL A 306 -20.77 -5.19 -0.43
CA VAL A 306 -20.97 -4.36 -1.61
C VAL A 306 -21.23 -5.21 -2.85
N ASP A 307 -20.53 -6.33 -3.00
CA ASP A 307 -20.72 -7.30 -4.08
C ASP A 307 -20.66 -8.74 -3.52
N PRO A 308 -21.81 -9.45 -3.45
CA PRO A 308 -21.86 -10.84 -3.00
C PRO A 308 -21.05 -11.82 -3.85
N LYS A 309 -20.66 -11.44 -5.09
CA LYS A 309 -19.80 -12.25 -5.97
C LYS A 309 -18.30 -11.99 -5.75
N SER A 310 -17.94 -11.07 -4.85
CA SER A 310 -16.57 -10.80 -4.44
C SER A 310 -15.88 -12.06 -3.86
N TYR A 311 -14.56 -12.01 -3.76
CA TYR A 311 -13.81 -12.96 -2.94
C TYR A 311 -14.39 -13.01 -1.53
N SER A 312 -14.86 -14.18 -1.12
CA SER A 312 -15.68 -14.34 0.09
C SER A 312 -14.83 -14.54 1.34
N LEU A 313 -15.43 -14.29 2.51
CA LEU A 313 -14.77 -14.55 3.79
C LEU A 313 -14.39 -16.04 3.96
N GLY A 314 -15.21 -16.95 3.46
CA GLY A 314 -14.92 -18.39 3.51
C GLY A 314 -13.72 -18.78 2.63
N GLU A 315 -13.63 -18.22 1.42
CA GLU A 315 -12.46 -18.45 0.55
C GLU A 315 -11.19 -17.87 1.14
N TYR A 316 -11.27 -16.67 1.72
CA TYR A 316 -10.18 -16.06 2.49
C TYR A 316 -9.67 -17.00 3.59
N PHE A 317 -10.56 -17.58 4.41
CA PHE A 317 -10.16 -18.50 5.45
C PHE A 317 -9.65 -19.84 4.93
N ALA A 318 -10.14 -20.32 3.80
CA ALA A 318 -9.65 -21.54 3.17
C ALA A 318 -8.21 -21.37 2.65
N ASP A 319 -7.96 -20.31 1.87
CA ASP A 319 -6.63 -20.02 1.33
C ASP A 319 -5.64 -19.66 2.45
N PHE A 320 -6.08 -18.89 3.46
CA PHE A 320 -5.22 -18.54 4.60
C PHE A 320 -4.85 -19.76 5.44
N TYR A 321 -5.82 -20.66 5.71
CA TYR A 321 -5.58 -21.90 6.42
C TYR A 321 -4.55 -22.78 5.68
N GLN A 322 -4.70 -22.94 4.37
CA GLN A 322 -3.75 -23.70 3.57
C GLN A 322 -2.35 -23.08 3.58
N ALA A 323 -2.25 -21.75 3.53
CA ALA A 323 -0.96 -21.08 3.62
C ALA A 323 -0.28 -21.25 4.97
N VAL A 324 -1.01 -21.13 6.08
CA VAL A 324 -0.47 -21.21 7.46
C VAL A 324 -0.14 -22.66 7.84
N TRP A 325 -0.98 -23.61 7.45
CA TRP A 325 -0.92 -24.99 7.94
C TRP A 325 -0.45 -26.01 6.91
N GLY A 326 -0.32 -25.64 5.63
CA GLY A 326 0.03 -26.57 4.55
C GLY A 326 1.32 -27.35 4.80
N SER A 327 2.35 -26.73 5.37
CA SER A 327 3.60 -27.41 5.74
C SER A 327 3.39 -28.42 6.87
N THR A 328 2.64 -28.06 7.91
CA THR A 328 2.28 -28.97 9.02
C THR A 328 1.41 -30.13 8.55
N LEU A 329 0.42 -29.87 7.69
CA LEU A 329 -0.44 -30.91 7.12
C LEU A 329 0.38 -31.89 6.28
N ALA A 330 1.30 -31.39 5.46
CA ALA A 330 2.22 -32.19 4.65
C ALA A 330 3.39 -32.82 5.45
N GLY A 331 3.58 -32.47 6.73
CA GLY A 331 4.67 -32.99 7.55
C GLY A 331 6.04 -32.43 7.20
N ARG A 332 6.07 -31.27 6.56
CA ARG A 332 7.31 -30.56 6.23
C ARG A 332 7.78 -29.74 7.43
N PRO A 333 9.11 -29.53 7.58
CA PRO A 333 9.63 -28.64 8.60
C PRO A 333 9.13 -27.21 8.40
N LEU A 334 8.96 -26.47 9.49
CA LEU A 334 8.50 -25.09 9.46
C LEU A 334 9.66 -24.11 9.55
N ASN A 335 9.62 -23.07 8.74
CA ASN A 335 10.50 -21.93 8.91
C ASN A 335 10.02 -21.00 10.06
N HIS A 336 10.82 -19.97 10.38
CA HIS A 336 10.50 -19.07 11.49
C HIS A 336 9.19 -18.30 11.26
N MET A 337 8.96 -17.76 10.06
CA MET A 337 7.72 -17.06 9.73
C MET A 337 6.49 -17.97 9.78
N GLU A 338 6.58 -19.22 9.31
CA GLU A 338 5.48 -20.18 9.39
C GLU A 338 5.10 -20.47 10.85
N ARG A 339 6.09 -20.64 11.75
CA ARG A 339 5.82 -20.79 13.19
C ARG A 339 5.15 -19.55 13.78
N LEU A 340 5.60 -18.34 13.42
CA LEU A 340 4.96 -17.08 13.84
C LEU A 340 3.52 -16.99 13.36
N MET A 341 3.28 -17.26 12.08
CA MET A 341 1.94 -17.28 11.48
C MET A 341 1.02 -18.27 12.20
N GLN A 342 1.49 -19.48 12.48
CA GLN A 342 0.71 -20.49 13.21
C GLN A 342 0.37 -20.06 14.64
N ALA A 343 1.34 -19.54 15.38
CA ALA A 343 1.12 -19.07 16.75
C ALA A 343 0.10 -17.94 16.81
N SER A 344 0.29 -16.89 15.98
CA SER A 344 -0.65 -15.77 15.93
C SER A 344 -2.00 -16.16 15.36
N TYR A 345 -2.06 -17.12 14.44
CA TYR A 345 -3.32 -17.64 13.94
C TYR A 345 -4.11 -18.31 15.08
N ILE A 346 -3.50 -19.17 15.89
CA ILE A 346 -4.16 -19.80 17.05
C ILE A 346 -4.59 -18.74 18.08
N ASP A 347 -3.71 -17.82 18.42
CA ASP A 347 -4.01 -16.77 19.40
C ASP A 347 -5.15 -15.86 18.93
N LYS A 348 -5.14 -15.44 17.66
CA LYS A 348 -6.23 -14.66 17.07
C LYS A 348 -7.52 -15.47 16.94
N SER A 349 -7.43 -16.77 16.64
CA SER A 349 -8.60 -17.66 16.59
C SER A 349 -9.28 -17.72 17.95
N ILE A 350 -8.53 -18.04 19.01
CA ILE A 350 -9.05 -18.13 20.38
C ILE A 350 -9.64 -16.79 20.83
N ALA A 351 -8.94 -15.67 20.59
CA ALA A 351 -9.45 -14.35 20.92
C ALA A 351 -10.75 -14.02 20.17
N THR A 352 -10.82 -14.34 18.88
CA THR A 352 -12.00 -14.08 18.04
C THR A 352 -13.19 -14.92 18.45
N VAL A 353 -13.01 -16.20 18.79
CA VAL A 353 -14.14 -17.03 19.22
C VAL A 353 -14.61 -16.69 20.64
N ASN A 354 -13.71 -16.28 21.53
CA ASN A 354 -14.09 -15.88 22.89
C ASN A 354 -14.86 -14.55 22.94
N ASN A 355 -14.41 -13.55 22.19
CA ASN A 355 -15.05 -12.25 22.13
C ASN A 355 -14.93 -11.66 20.71
N PRO A 356 -15.84 -12.04 19.78
CA PRO A 356 -15.76 -11.63 18.38
C PRO A 356 -15.73 -10.11 18.20
N ARG A 357 -16.52 -9.38 18.99
CA ARG A 357 -16.59 -7.91 18.92
C ARG A 357 -15.29 -7.24 19.33
N ALA A 358 -14.65 -7.71 20.41
CA ALA A 358 -13.38 -7.14 20.87
C ALA A 358 -12.19 -7.53 19.97
N ALA A 359 -12.27 -8.68 19.30
CA ALA A 359 -11.22 -9.20 18.43
C ALA A 359 -11.44 -8.90 16.94
N ALA A 360 -12.43 -8.06 16.60
CA ALA A 360 -12.72 -7.62 15.25
C ALA A 360 -11.45 -7.07 14.58
N PRO A 361 -11.28 -7.28 13.26
CA PRO A 361 -10.10 -6.82 12.55
C PRO A 361 -10.10 -5.30 12.51
N ALA A 362 -8.92 -4.72 12.71
CA ALA A 362 -8.74 -3.30 12.46
C ALA A 362 -8.86 -3.01 10.96
N MET A 363 -9.49 -1.90 10.59
CA MET A 363 -9.47 -1.42 9.21
C MET A 363 -8.03 -1.13 8.80
N THR A 364 -7.60 -1.67 7.65
CA THR A 364 -6.26 -1.44 7.14
C THR A 364 -6.08 0.03 6.75
N THR A 365 -5.12 0.71 7.38
CA THR A 365 -4.72 2.07 7.01
C THR A 365 -3.69 2.05 5.90
N GLY A 366 -3.72 3.06 5.04
CA GLY A 366 -2.65 3.30 4.07
C GLY A 366 -1.34 3.67 4.74
N PHE A 367 -0.22 3.48 4.03
CA PHE A 367 1.10 3.92 4.49
C PHE A 367 1.15 5.45 4.67
N ALA A 368 0.34 6.17 3.89
CA ALA A 368 -0.01 7.57 4.07
C ALA A 368 -1.49 7.72 4.43
N SER A 369 -1.94 7.13 5.55
CA SER A 369 -2.94 7.90 6.30
C SER A 369 -2.20 9.11 6.89
N PRO A 370 -2.83 10.28 7.07
CA PRO A 370 -2.22 11.38 7.80
C PRO A 370 -1.69 10.93 9.16
N ARG A 371 -2.25 9.85 9.75
CA ARG A 371 -1.74 9.20 10.99
C ARG A 371 -0.46 8.38 10.86
N ALA A 372 -0.11 7.87 9.68
CA ALA A 372 1.10 7.08 9.44
C ALA A 372 2.28 7.97 9.00
N GLU A 373 2.04 9.01 8.21
CA GLU A 373 2.97 10.14 8.12
C GLU A 373 3.11 10.81 9.50
N LEU A 374 2.02 11.06 10.25
CA LEU A 374 2.12 11.60 11.61
C LEU A 374 2.89 10.70 12.57
N LYS A 375 2.85 9.36 12.48
CA LYS A 375 3.62 8.52 13.44
C LYS A 375 5.12 8.50 13.14
N ALA A 376 5.51 8.66 11.87
CA ALA A 376 6.89 8.93 11.49
C ALA A 376 7.31 10.38 11.80
N LEU A 377 6.36 11.33 11.76
CA LEU A 377 6.58 12.78 12.00
C LEU A 377 6.39 13.20 13.47
N GLN A 378 5.81 12.38 14.35
CA GLN A 378 5.64 12.67 15.77
C GLN A 378 6.90 12.48 16.61
N LEU A 379 8.00 12.02 16.00
CA LEU A 379 9.31 11.93 16.65
C LEU A 379 10.19 13.16 16.39
N VAL A 380 9.78 14.12 15.53
CA VAL A 380 10.49 15.39 15.37
C VAL A 380 9.54 16.53 14.94
N GLY A 381 9.26 17.46 15.85
CA GLY A 381 8.86 18.83 15.53
C GLY A 381 7.41 19.02 15.07
N GLY A 382 6.56 19.48 15.98
CA GLY A 382 5.12 19.65 15.78
C GLY A 382 4.71 20.53 14.60
N LEU A 383 3.65 20.07 13.92
CA LEU A 383 2.66 20.90 13.23
C LEU A 383 1.28 20.35 13.60
N PRO A 384 0.29 21.21 13.92
CA PRO A 384 -1.05 20.78 14.27
C PRO A 384 -1.78 20.18 13.08
N SER A 385 -2.44 19.06 13.33
CA SER A 385 -3.27 18.33 12.37
C SER A 385 -4.68 18.91 12.31
N GLU A 386 -4.86 20.12 11.78
CA GLU A 386 -6.21 20.67 11.57
C GLU A 386 -6.26 21.48 10.27
N LEU A 387 -6.53 20.80 9.15
CA LEU A 387 -7.37 21.41 8.12
C LEU A 387 -8.79 20.93 8.40
N ASP A 388 -9.43 21.63 9.33
CA ASP A 388 -10.84 21.45 9.61
C ASP A 388 -11.65 22.13 8.49
N TYR A 389 -12.17 21.32 7.56
CA TYR A 389 -13.06 21.77 6.48
C TYR A 389 -14.48 22.13 6.99
N THR A 390 -14.72 22.16 8.31
CA THR A 390 -16.02 22.59 8.85
C THR A 390 -16.35 24.04 8.51
N ALA A 391 -15.35 24.89 8.25
CA ALA A 391 -15.57 26.30 7.89
C ALA A 391 -16.21 26.51 6.49
N ALA A 392 -16.20 25.50 5.61
CA ALA A 392 -16.89 25.57 4.31
C ALA A 392 -18.38 25.20 4.37
N ARG A 393 -18.94 25.00 5.58
CA ARG A 393 -20.32 24.50 5.78
C ARG A 393 -21.39 25.59 5.84
N SER A 394 -21.04 26.87 5.87
CA SER A 394 -22.03 27.95 5.90
C SER A 394 -22.20 28.56 4.50
N SER A 395 -23.41 28.39 3.95
CA SER A 395 -23.97 29.07 2.76
C SER A 395 -23.76 28.47 1.36
N GLN A 396 -23.84 27.15 1.18
CA GLN A 396 -23.95 26.58 -0.18
C GLN A 396 -25.38 26.67 -0.73
N HIS A 397 -25.59 27.59 -1.67
CA HIS A 397 -26.67 27.47 -2.64
C HIS A 397 -26.34 26.29 -3.57
N SER A 398 -27.22 25.29 -3.60
CA SER A 398 -27.08 24.11 -4.45
C SER A 398 -27.36 24.48 -5.91
N TYR A 399 -26.31 24.76 -6.68
CA TYR A 399 -26.37 24.91 -8.14
C TYR A 399 -26.18 23.55 -8.84
N GLY A 400 -26.73 22.46 -8.29
CA GLY A 400 -26.80 21.15 -8.94
C GLY A 400 -25.53 20.27 -8.91
N GLY A 401 -24.56 20.56 -8.02
CA GLY A 401 -23.22 19.94 -8.01
C GLY A 401 -22.97 18.82 -6.99
N GLY A 402 -23.97 18.35 -6.24
CA GLY A 402 -23.79 17.31 -5.21
C GLY A 402 -23.18 17.82 -3.89
N ASN A 403 -22.83 16.90 -2.97
CA ASN A 403 -22.16 17.23 -1.71
C ASN A 403 -20.66 16.89 -1.77
N PRO A 404 -19.76 17.86 -2.02
CA PRO A 404 -18.32 17.60 -2.15
C PRO A 404 -17.65 17.14 -0.85
N SER A 405 -18.33 17.27 0.30
CA SER A 405 -17.84 16.79 1.60
C SER A 405 -18.22 15.33 1.92
N ALA A 406 -19.05 14.70 1.09
CA ALA A 406 -19.45 13.32 1.29
C ALA A 406 -18.30 12.36 0.89
N SER A 407 -17.93 11.46 1.79
CA SER A 407 -16.95 10.41 1.48
C SER A 407 -17.52 9.46 0.43
N ILE A 408 -16.78 9.24 -0.67
CA ILE A 408 -17.10 8.21 -1.67
C ILE A 408 -16.74 6.80 -1.21
N TYR A 409 -15.95 6.68 -0.14
CA TYR A 409 -15.50 5.39 0.38
C TYR A 409 -16.55 4.77 1.30
N PRO A 410 -16.85 3.45 1.15
CA PRO A 410 -17.83 2.78 1.97
C PRO A 410 -17.43 2.81 3.45
N MET A 411 -18.37 3.23 4.29
CA MET A 411 -18.26 3.06 5.74
C MET A 411 -19.04 1.82 6.15
N ALA A 412 -18.38 0.92 6.87
CA ALA A 412 -19.01 -0.28 7.40
C ALA A 412 -18.62 -0.47 8.86
N ASN A 413 -19.58 -0.88 9.69
CA ASN A 413 -19.31 -1.34 11.03
C ASN A 413 -18.79 -2.79 10.97
N VAL A 414 -17.50 -2.94 10.67
CA VAL A 414 -16.85 -4.26 10.53
C VAL A 414 -17.10 -5.17 11.75
N PRO A 415 -17.01 -4.71 13.01
CA PRO A 415 -17.35 -5.53 14.17
C PRO A 415 -18.76 -6.15 14.16
N THR A 416 -19.76 -5.52 13.53
CA THR A 416 -21.11 -6.08 13.43
C THR A 416 -21.28 -7.06 12.28
N LEU A 417 -20.42 -6.96 11.27
CA LEU A 417 -20.44 -7.76 10.04
C LEU A 417 -19.47 -8.94 10.11
N ASP A 418 -18.49 -8.90 11.00
CA ASP A 418 -17.49 -9.95 11.15
C ASP A 418 -18.16 -11.24 11.64
N ARG A 419 -17.98 -12.31 10.85
CA ARG A 419 -18.39 -13.69 11.15
C ARG A 419 -17.19 -14.64 11.17
N SER A 420 -15.99 -14.10 11.33
CA SER A 420 -14.72 -14.85 11.34
C SER A 420 -14.68 -15.91 12.45
N GLU A 421 -15.41 -15.73 13.55
CA GLU A 421 -15.50 -16.68 14.65
C GLU A 421 -15.96 -18.07 14.20
N LEU A 422 -16.84 -18.16 13.20
CA LEU A 422 -17.34 -19.42 12.67
C LEU A 422 -16.21 -20.23 12.03
N TYR A 423 -15.42 -19.57 11.18
CA TYR A 423 -14.29 -20.19 10.47
C TYR A 423 -13.16 -20.55 11.43
N TYR A 424 -12.83 -19.65 12.36
CA TYR A 424 -11.81 -19.92 13.37
C TYR A 424 -12.19 -21.08 14.28
N TYR A 425 -13.43 -21.16 14.75
CA TYR A 425 -13.88 -22.27 15.60
C TYR A 425 -13.84 -23.62 14.87
N ASP A 426 -14.34 -23.68 13.63
CA ASP A 426 -14.24 -24.88 12.79
C ASP A 426 -12.78 -25.33 12.60
N GLN A 427 -11.92 -24.38 12.22
CA GLN A 427 -10.52 -24.67 11.93
C GLN A 427 -9.74 -25.08 13.20
N LEU A 428 -10.03 -24.51 14.37
CA LEU A 428 -9.46 -24.96 15.65
C LEU A 428 -9.81 -26.42 15.96
N ARG A 429 -11.06 -26.85 15.73
CA ARG A 429 -11.47 -28.24 15.93
C ARG A 429 -10.71 -29.20 15.02
N ARG A 430 -10.49 -28.80 13.76
CA ARG A 430 -9.74 -29.58 12.77
C ARG A 430 -8.25 -29.65 13.08
N LEU A 431 -7.68 -28.59 13.66
CA LEU A 431 -6.26 -28.51 13.97
C LEU A 431 -5.85 -29.31 15.21
N ARG A 432 -6.73 -29.47 16.21
CA ARG A 432 -6.41 -30.22 17.44
C ARG A 432 -5.74 -31.58 17.17
N PRO A 433 -6.36 -32.53 16.44
CA PRO A 433 -5.76 -33.84 16.21
C PRO A 433 -4.46 -33.76 15.39
N VAL A 434 -4.37 -32.82 14.45
CA VAL A 434 -3.17 -32.61 13.63
C VAL A 434 -1.98 -32.16 14.48
N LEU A 435 -2.21 -31.20 15.38
CA LEU A 435 -1.16 -30.66 16.26
C LEU A 435 -0.70 -31.72 17.27
N GLU A 436 -1.63 -32.46 17.87
CA GLU A 436 -1.33 -33.57 18.79
C GLU A 436 -0.51 -34.66 18.09
N GLN A 437 -0.92 -35.06 16.87
CA GLN A 437 -0.18 -36.03 16.06
C GLN A 437 1.25 -35.54 15.75
N ARG A 438 1.40 -34.29 15.30
CA ARG A 438 2.72 -33.74 14.94
C ARG A 438 3.63 -33.56 16.13
N ALA A 439 3.08 -33.17 17.29
CA ALA A 439 3.80 -33.12 18.55
C ALA A 439 4.32 -34.50 18.99
N ALA A 440 3.56 -35.57 18.72
CA ALA A 440 3.99 -36.94 19.01
C ALA A 440 5.02 -37.47 18.00
N SER A 441 4.90 -37.12 16.71
CA SER A 441 5.69 -37.72 15.64
C SER A 441 7.00 -37.01 15.30
N THR A 442 7.12 -35.71 15.58
CA THR A 442 8.33 -34.95 15.21
C THR A 442 9.51 -35.28 16.12
N THR A 443 10.70 -35.45 15.53
CA THR A 443 11.96 -35.66 16.27
C THR A 443 12.69 -34.35 16.57
N ASP A 444 12.40 -33.28 15.83
CA ASP A 444 12.93 -31.93 16.08
C ASP A 444 12.34 -31.37 17.38
N GLN A 445 13.20 -31.06 18.35
CA GLN A 445 12.81 -30.58 19.68
C GLN A 445 12.09 -29.23 19.67
N VAL A 446 12.49 -28.31 18.77
CA VAL A 446 11.88 -26.98 18.64
C VAL A 446 10.48 -27.11 18.04
N LEU A 447 10.34 -27.91 16.98
CA LEU A 447 9.03 -28.18 16.38
C LEU A 447 8.14 -28.96 17.34
N LYS A 448 8.69 -29.89 18.13
CA LYS A 448 7.95 -30.60 19.17
C LYS A 448 7.35 -29.64 20.19
N ALA A 449 8.18 -28.78 20.78
CA ALA A 449 7.74 -27.77 21.74
C ALA A 449 6.70 -26.81 21.13
N HIS A 450 6.91 -26.39 19.88
CA HIS A 450 5.96 -25.55 19.14
C HIS A 450 4.59 -26.23 19.00
N TYR A 451 4.54 -27.45 18.46
CA TYR A 451 3.28 -28.18 18.28
C TYR A 451 2.60 -28.52 19.61
N GLN A 452 3.35 -28.93 20.64
CA GLN A 452 2.82 -29.18 21.99
C GLN A 452 2.17 -27.93 22.57
N THR A 453 2.80 -26.76 22.41
CA THR A 453 2.27 -25.48 22.89
C THR A 453 0.97 -25.13 22.19
N LEU A 454 0.92 -25.27 20.86
CA LEU A 454 -0.29 -24.98 20.09
C LEU A 454 -1.41 -25.98 20.41
N ALA A 455 -1.11 -27.28 20.48
CA ALA A 455 -2.06 -28.32 20.87
C ALA A 455 -2.67 -28.03 22.25
N PHE A 456 -1.84 -27.69 23.24
CA PHE A 456 -2.29 -27.32 24.58
C PHE A 456 -3.24 -26.11 24.56
N LYS A 457 -2.88 -25.03 23.85
CA LYS A 457 -3.75 -23.85 23.73
C LYS A 457 -5.11 -24.21 23.13
N VAL A 458 -5.13 -25.00 22.06
CA VAL A 458 -6.35 -25.44 21.38
C VAL A 458 -7.20 -26.34 22.28
N ALA A 459 -6.58 -27.34 22.92
CA ALA A 459 -7.28 -28.25 23.83
C ALA A 459 -7.90 -27.50 25.01
N ARG A 460 -7.12 -26.64 25.69
CA ARG A 460 -7.61 -25.81 26.80
C ARG A 460 -8.81 -24.97 26.40
N PHE A 461 -8.78 -24.39 25.22
CA PHE A 461 -9.89 -23.58 24.70
C PHE A 461 -11.13 -24.41 24.38
N LEU A 462 -10.97 -25.51 23.62
CA LEU A 462 -12.11 -26.34 23.18
C LEU A 462 -12.75 -27.10 24.34
N ASP A 463 -11.97 -27.57 25.30
CA ASP A 463 -12.48 -28.32 26.45
C ASP A 463 -13.18 -27.42 27.48
N ALA A 464 -12.84 -26.12 27.57
CA ALA A 464 -13.56 -25.14 28.39
C ALA A 464 -14.91 -24.69 27.79
N LYS A 465 -15.24 -25.14 26.56
CA LYS A 465 -16.49 -24.82 25.84
C LYS A 465 -17.42 -26.03 25.71
N LYS A 466 -16.99 -27.21 26.18
CA LYS A 466 -17.85 -28.37 26.42
C LYS A 466 -18.60 -28.16 27.72
#